data_AF-A0A822G5X0-F1
#
_entry.id   AF-A0A822G5X0-F1
#
_cell.length_a   1.000
_cell.length_b   1.000
_cell.length_c   1.000
_cell.angle_alpha   90.00
_cell.angle_beta   90.00
_cell.angle_gamma   90.00
#
_symmetry.space_group_name_H-M   'P 1'
#
loop_
_entity.id
_entity.type
_entity.pdbx_description
1 polymer ?
#
loop_
_entity_poly.entity_id
_entity_poly.type
_entity_poly.pdbx_seq_one_letter_code
_entity_poly.pdbx_strand_id
1 'polypeptide(L)'
;TQNHLYVPSFVLPELPASRLNLTLATCNIDPSLANRSLWTVAQRTCYYDMGVTNDTALGQASRAASETFHQITMDQRYPPEFNSDLPLVLNANDLTPIIISFMAVSPYTSNISYKLINGPESAIFDNRIALFTWQNPTANNNQIVVRVTAQDMKYNLLSTHELVINVFRQVINTTLINSIESSHSNTALPSSETMQIGTNAATTKSTEPSDGINIFPSTLFMII
;
A
#
# COMPACT_ATOMS: atom_id res chain seq x y z
N THR A 1 3.68 27.54 -16.34
CA THR A 1 2.30 27.84 -15.92
C THR A 1 2.34 28.34 -14.49
N GLN A 2 2.17 29.65 -14.28
CA GLN A 2 2.10 30.22 -12.93
C GLN A 2 0.79 29.78 -12.29
N ASN A 3 0.88 29.01 -11.20
CA ASN A 3 -0.26 28.74 -10.33
C ASN A 3 -0.70 30.07 -9.71
N HIS A 4 -1.62 30.77 -10.37
CA HIS A 4 -2.37 31.83 -9.73
C HIS A 4 -3.32 31.17 -8.74
N LEU A 5 -2.80 30.84 -7.55
CA LEU A 5 -3.65 30.64 -6.38
C LEU A 5 -4.44 31.94 -6.24
N TYR A 6 -5.73 31.89 -6.54
CA TYR A 6 -6.65 32.98 -6.23
C TYR A 6 -6.62 33.17 -4.72
N VAL A 7 -5.90 34.18 -4.25
CA VAL A 7 -5.98 34.65 -2.88
C VAL A 7 -7.06 35.73 -2.90
N PRO A 8 -8.27 35.46 -2.39
CA PRO A 8 -9.28 36.50 -2.33
C PRO A 8 -8.71 37.64 -1.47
N SER A 9 -8.61 38.84 -2.02
CA SER A 9 -8.29 40.04 -1.23
C SER A 9 -9.54 40.41 -0.44
N PHE A 10 -9.70 39.82 0.74
CA PHE A 10 -10.75 40.24 1.66
C PHE A 10 -10.40 41.65 2.15
N VAL A 11 -11.14 42.66 1.69
CA VAL A 11 -11.14 43.96 2.36
C VAL A 11 -11.84 43.74 3.70
N LEU A 12 -11.05 43.74 4.77
CA LEU A 12 -11.57 43.50 6.11
C LEU A 12 -12.43 44.70 6.53
N PRO A 13 -13.69 44.49 6.97
CA PRO A 13 -14.59 45.57 7.34
C PRO A 13 -14.02 46.38 8.51
N GLU A 14 -14.31 47.68 8.55
CA GLU A 14 -14.04 48.49 9.74
C GLU A 14 -15.21 48.37 10.71
N LEU A 15 -14.94 47.83 11.90
CA LEU A 15 -15.96 47.63 12.92
C LEU A 15 -16.01 48.79 13.92
N PRO A 16 -17.21 49.19 14.38
CA PRO A 16 -17.34 50.19 15.43
C PRO A 16 -16.69 49.67 16.72
N ALA A 17 -16.14 50.59 17.52
CA ALA A 17 -15.43 50.26 18.76
C ALA A 17 -16.27 49.40 19.73
N SER A 18 -17.59 49.60 19.75
CA SER A 18 -18.54 48.82 20.57
C SER A 18 -18.56 47.32 20.24
N ARG A 19 -18.18 46.94 19.01
CA ARG A 19 -18.20 45.56 18.51
C ARG A 19 -16.80 44.98 18.28
N LEU A 20 -15.79 45.84 18.22
CA LEU A 20 -14.42 45.43 17.93
C LEU A 20 -13.88 44.45 18.98
N ASN A 21 -13.99 44.78 20.27
CA ASN A 21 -13.47 43.92 21.35
C ASN A 21 -14.14 42.54 21.37
N LEU A 22 -15.47 42.49 21.21
CA LEU A 22 -16.22 41.24 21.14
C LEU A 22 -15.78 40.39 19.93
N THR A 23 -15.59 41.02 18.77
CA THR A 23 -15.17 40.33 17.55
C THR A 23 -13.76 39.77 17.68
N LEU A 24 -12.81 40.58 18.19
CA LEU A 24 -11.44 40.12 18.42
C LEU A 24 -11.40 38.93 19.39
N ALA A 25 -12.13 39.00 20.50
CA ALA A 25 -12.22 37.90 21.45
C ALA A 25 -12.87 36.64 20.84
N THR A 26 -13.99 36.79 20.12
CA THR A 26 -14.71 35.67 19.48
C THR A 26 -13.86 34.98 18.43
N CYS A 27 -13.07 35.75 17.67
CA CYS A 27 -12.17 35.23 16.64
C CYS A 27 -10.80 34.82 17.18
N ASN A 28 -10.58 34.87 18.50
CA ASN A 28 -9.32 34.55 19.15
C ASN A 28 -8.13 35.36 18.57
N ILE A 29 -8.34 36.65 18.35
CA ILE A 29 -7.34 37.59 17.86
C ILE A 29 -6.81 38.38 19.04
N ASP A 30 -5.49 38.37 19.23
CA ASP A 30 -4.84 39.20 20.23
C ASP A 30 -5.03 40.68 19.88
N PRO A 31 -5.67 41.49 20.75
CA PRO A 31 -5.89 42.90 20.50
C PRO A 31 -4.60 43.72 20.39
N SER A 32 -3.46 43.19 20.89
CA SER A 32 -2.14 43.81 20.72
C SER A 32 -1.60 43.70 19.29
N LEU A 33 -2.10 42.76 18.50
CA LEU A 33 -1.73 42.57 17.09
C LEU A 33 -2.54 43.53 16.20
N ALA A 34 -2.12 44.80 16.17
CA ALA A 34 -2.70 45.81 15.28
C ALA A 34 -2.49 45.46 13.78
N ASN A 35 -1.45 44.69 13.46
CA ASN A 35 -1.15 44.31 12.09
C ASN A 35 -1.97 43.07 11.66
N ARG A 36 -3.00 43.32 10.85
CA ARG A 36 -3.89 42.29 10.29
C ARG A 36 -3.19 41.30 9.36
N SER A 37 -1.97 41.59 8.88
CA SER A 37 -1.21 40.64 8.06
C SER A 37 -0.72 39.44 8.87
N LEU A 38 -0.54 39.60 10.19
CA LEU A 38 -0.08 38.56 11.11
C LEU A 38 -1.21 37.61 11.54
N TRP A 39 -2.46 37.96 11.24
CA TRP A 39 -3.60 37.12 11.57
C TRP A 39 -3.60 35.87 10.69
N THR A 40 -3.99 34.73 11.28
CA THR A 40 -4.21 33.50 10.53
C THR A 40 -5.35 33.68 9.54
N VAL A 41 -5.43 32.80 8.53
CA VAL A 41 -6.57 32.78 7.61
C VAL A 41 -7.89 32.62 8.38
N ALA A 42 -7.93 31.71 9.36
CA ALA A 42 -9.13 31.47 10.16
C ALA A 42 -9.58 32.69 10.99
N GLN A 43 -8.63 33.41 11.59
CA GLN A 43 -8.91 34.67 12.31
C GLN A 43 -9.50 35.72 11.38
N ARG A 44 -8.92 35.90 10.18
CA ARG A 44 -9.41 36.85 9.18
C ARG A 44 -10.80 36.48 8.67
N THR A 45 -11.06 35.21 8.39
CA THR A 45 -12.38 34.73 7.96
C THR A 45 -13.45 35.03 9.01
N CYS A 46 -13.19 34.67 10.27
CA CYS A 46 -14.10 34.97 11.38
C CYS A 46 -14.39 36.47 11.52
N TYR A 47 -13.34 37.29 11.49
CA TYR A 47 -13.47 38.74 11.64
C TYR A 47 -14.31 39.34 10.50
N TYR A 48 -14.06 38.90 9.26
CA TYR A 48 -14.82 39.33 8.09
C TYR A 48 -16.29 38.95 8.22
N ASP A 49 -16.58 37.68 8.50
CA ASP A 49 -17.96 37.17 8.56
C ASP A 49 -18.76 37.84 9.67
N MET A 50 -18.19 37.99 10.87
CA MET A 50 -18.82 38.74 11.97
C MET A 50 -19.00 40.22 11.61
N GLY A 51 -18.07 40.78 10.85
CA GLY A 51 -18.13 42.18 10.48
C GLY A 51 -19.24 42.50 9.48
N VAL A 52 -19.47 41.59 8.54
CA VAL A 52 -20.54 41.71 7.53
C VAL A 52 -21.90 41.31 8.10
N THR A 53 -21.96 40.29 8.95
CA THR A 53 -23.24 39.68 9.37
C THR A 53 -23.70 40.04 10.78
N ASN A 54 -22.78 40.45 11.66
CA ASN A 54 -23.03 40.56 13.10
C ASN A 54 -23.49 39.26 13.78
N ASP A 55 -23.15 38.11 13.21
CA ASP A 55 -23.46 36.81 13.78
C ASP A 55 -22.20 36.17 14.39
N THR A 56 -22.20 36.01 15.71
CA THR A 56 -21.08 35.39 16.44
C THR A 56 -20.97 33.89 16.18
N ALA A 57 -22.11 33.20 16.01
CA ALA A 57 -22.13 31.77 15.73
C ALA A 57 -21.58 31.49 14.34
N LEU A 58 -21.95 32.32 13.35
CA LEU A 58 -21.37 32.23 12.01
C LEU A 58 -19.86 32.47 12.05
N GLY A 59 -19.39 33.52 12.74
CA GLY A 59 -17.96 33.80 12.87
C GLY A 59 -17.16 32.64 13.47
N GLN A 60 -17.68 32.04 14.55
CA GLN A 60 -17.06 30.87 15.19
C GLN A 60 -17.04 29.64 14.27
N ALA A 61 -18.15 29.38 13.57
CA ALA A 61 -18.24 28.28 12.62
C ALA A 61 -17.25 28.46 11.46
N SER A 62 -17.14 29.67 10.90
CA SER A 62 -16.20 30.00 9.84
C SER A 62 -14.74 29.89 10.29
N ARG A 63 -14.42 30.25 11.54
CA ARG A 63 -13.09 30.02 12.12
C ARG A 63 -12.76 28.53 12.16
N ALA A 64 -13.64 27.73 12.76
CA ALA A 64 -13.46 26.30 12.90
C ALA A 64 -13.34 25.60 11.54
N ALA A 65 -14.16 26.00 10.56
CA ALA A 65 -14.09 25.50 9.20
C ALA A 65 -12.76 25.85 8.52
N SER A 66 -12.27 27.08 8.69
CA SER A 66 -10.99 27.51 8.12
C SER A 66 -9.79 26.79 8.77
N GLU A 67 -9.81 26.57 10.08
CA GLU A 67 -8.81 25.78 10.80
C GLU A 67 -8.80 24.33 10.30
N THR A 68 -9.99 23.73 10.19
CA THR A 68 -10.17 22.36 9.69
C THR A 68 -9.67 22.22 8.25
N PHE A 69 -10.05 23.16 7.37
CA PHE A 69 -9.61 23.16 5.98
C PHE A 69 -8.09 23.30 5.86
N HIS A 70 -7.49 24.19 6.66
CA HIS A 70 -6.05 24.34 6.70
C HIS A 70 -5.37 23.04 7.13
N GLN A 71 -5.88 22.39 8.19
CA GLN A 71 -5.36 21.12 8.68
C GLN A 71 -5.49 20.02 7.61
N ILE A 72 -6.65 19.87 6.97
CA ILE A 72 -6.85 18.92 5.86
C ILE A 72 -5.84 19.16 4.73
N THR A 73 -5.62 20.44 4.38
CA THR A 73 -4.65 20.82 3.32
C THR A 73 -3.22 20.50 3.71
N MET A 74 -2.85 20.63 4.99
CA MET A 74 -1.56 20.20 5.50
C MET A 74 -1.46 18.67 5.45
N ASP A 75 -2.50 17.96 5.88
CA ASP A 75 -2.48 16.51 6.01
C ASP A 75 -2.40 15.80 4.67
N GLN A 76 -3.05 16.35 3.63
CA GLN A 76 -2.92 15.87 2.26
C GLN A 76 -1.48 15.87 1.71
N ARG A 77 -0.54 16.57 2.35
CA ARG A 77 0.88 16.54 1.96
C ARG A 77 1.64 15.32 2.48
N TYR A 78 1.04 14.54 3.37
CA TYR A 78 1.69 13.41 4.03
C TYR A 78 0.88 12.11 3.87
N PRO A 79 0.64 11.65 2.62
CA PRO A 79 0.04 10.34 2.40
C PRO A 79 0.97 9.22 2.92
N PRO A 80 0.49 7.96 3.04
CA PRO A 80 1.35 6.85 3.38
C PRO A 80 2.56 6.73 2.46
N GLU A 81 3.75 6.51 3.01
CA GLU A 81 4.99 6.38 2.25
C GLU A 81 5.42 4.92 2.21
N PHE A 82 5.57 4.38 1.00
CA PHE A 82 6.16 3.05 0.79
C PHE A 82 7.65 3.07 1.17
N ASN A 83 8.19 1.90 1.56
CA ASN A 83 9.61 1.76 1.83
C ASN A 83 10.44 2.26 0.62
N SER A 84 11.40 3.17 0.86
CA SER A 84 12.29 3.72 -0.17
C SER A 84 13.15 2.66 -0.87
N ASP A 85 13.35 1.50 -0.24
CA ASP A 85 14.12 0.40 -0.81
C ASP A 85 13.30 -0.44 -1.80
N LEU A 86 12.00 -0.18 -1.94
CA LEU A 86 11.18 -0.84 -2.94
C LEU A 86 11.65 -0.46 -4.35
N PRO A 87 12.02 -1.43 -5.20
CA PRO A 87 12.46 -1.13 -6.54
C PRO A 87 11.32 -0.53 -7.37
N LEU A 88 11.69 0.32 -8.32
CA LEU A 88 10.81 0.73 -9.43
C LEU A 88 10.86 -0.26 -10.58
N VAL A 89 11.97 -0.98 -10.72
CA VAL A 89 12.19 -2.01 -11.74
C VAL A 89 12.83 -3.23 -11.09
N LEU A 90 12.25 -4.41 -11.32
CA LEU A 90 12.78 -5.70 -10.90
C LEU A 90 13.06 -6.55 -12.14
N ASN A 91 14.27 -7.08 -12.23
CA ASN A 91 14.62 -8.09 -13.23
C ASN A 91 14.62 -9.46 -12.54
N ALA A 92 13.80 -10.38 -13.04
CA ALA A 92 13.62 -11.72 -12.47
C ALA A 92 13.66 -12.79 -13.56
N ASN A 93 13.99 -14.03 -13.19
CA ASN A 93 13.87 -15.16 -14.10
C ASN A 93 12.53 -15.90 -13.91
N ASP A 94 12.16 -16.71 -14.90
CA ASP A 94 10.91 -17.50 -14.91
C ASP A 94 10.92 -18.75 -14.01
N LEU A 95 12.05 -19.07 -13.37
CA LEU A 95 12.19 -20.27 -12.53
C LEU A 95 12.08 -19.97 -11.03
N THR A 96 12.23 -18.71 -10.61
CA THR A 96 12.20 -18.29 -9.21
C THR A 96 10.91 -17.57 -8.86
N PRO A 97 10.26 -17.88 -7.72
CA PRO A 97 9.11 -17.13 -7.26
C PRO A 97 9.50 -15.68 -6.91
N ILE A 98 8.62 -14.74 -7.24
CA ILE A 98 8.80 -13.32 -6.92
C ILE A 98 7.98 -13.01 -5.67
N ILE A 99 8.64 -12.48 -4.63
CA ILE A 99 8.02 -12.14 -3.34
C ILE A 99 8.44 -10.71 -2.97
N ILE A 100 7.46 -9.83 -2.77
CA ILE A 100 7.70 -8.39 -2.55
C ILE A 100 6.76 -7.86 -1.47
N SER A 101 7.32 -7.14 -0.49
CA SER A 101 6.56 -6.50 0.59
C SER A 101 6.33 -5.02 0.28
N PHE A 102 5.08 -4.64 0.09
CA PHE A 102 4.64 -3.27 -0.20
C PHE A 102 4.24 -2.50 1.07
N MET A 103 4.92 -2.75 2.20
CA MET A 103 4.61 -2.03 3.42
C MET A 103 4.88 -0.53 3.28
N ALA A 104 3.94 0.26 3.80
CA ALA A 104 4.01 1.70 3.89
C ALA A 104 3.89 2.16 5.35
N VAL A 105 4.30 3.38 5.62
CA VAL A 105 4.19 4.04 6.93
C VAL A 105 3.36 5.31 6.78
N SER A 106 2.57 5.64 7.81
CA SER A 106 1.81 6.89 7.87
C SER A 106 2.12 7.60 9.18
N PRO A 107 2.30 8.94 9.18
CA PRO A 107 2.47 9.71 10.40
C PRO A 107 1.18 9.79 11.24
N TYR A 108 0.04 9.36 10.70
CA TYR A 108 -1.27 9.56 11.31
C TYR A 108 -1.86 8.30 11.97
N THR A 109 -1.49 7.12 11.50
CA THR A 109 -2.05 5.84 11.94
C THR A 109 -1.15 4.66 11.57
N SER A 110 -1.19 3.59 12.35
CA SER A 110 -0.63 2.28 11.99
C SER A 110 -1.60 1.41 11.19
N ASN A 111 -2.87 1.78 11.12
CA ASN A 111 -3.89 1.06 10.36
C ASN A 111 -3.92 1.57 8.92
N ILE A 112 -3.34 0.78 8.01
CA ILE A 112 -3.23 1.08 6.59
C ILE A 112 -3.96 -0.02 5.79
N SER A 113 -4.83 0.39 4.87
CA SER A 113 -5.47 -0.51 3.93
C SER A 113 -4.63 -0.63 2.66
N TYR A 114 -4.31 -1.87 2.27
CA TYR A 114 -3.56 -2.15 1.05
C TYR A 114 -4.44 -2.79 -0.02
N LYS A 115 -4.17 -2.47 -1.29
CA LYS A 115 -4.88 -3.09 -2.42
C LYS A 115 -3.96 -3.26 -3.62
N LEU A 116 -3.99 -4.45 -4.22
CA LEU A 116 -3.42 -4.68 -5.54
C LEU A 116 -4.40 -4.14 -6.60
N ILE A 117 -3.97 -3.15 -7.36
CA ILE A 117 -4.74 -2.51 -8.43
C ILE A 117 -4.41 -3.14 -9.79
N ASN A 118 -3.15 -3.52 -10.00
CA ASN A 118 -2.69 -4.16 -11.22
C ASN A 118 -1.61 -5.19 -10.92
N GLY A 119 -1.62 -6.31 -11.63
CA GLY A 119 -0.61 -7.35 -11.53
C GLY A 119 -0.98 -8.57 -12.38
N PRO A 120 -0.10 -9.58 -12.46
CA PRO A 120 -0.41 -10.84 -13.13
C PRO A 120 -1.62 -11.53 -12.50
N GLU A 121 -2.50 -12.12 -13.32
CA GLU A 121 -3.70 -12.83 -12.83
C GLU A 121 -3.36 -14.01 -11.91
N SER A 122 -2.22 -14.67 -12.14
CA SER A 122 -1.75 -15.78 -11.32
C SER A 122 -1.04 -15.35 -10.03
N ALA A 123 -0.90 -14.05 -9.77
CA ALA A 123 -0.26 -13.55 -8.56
C ALA A 123 -1.27 -13.45 -7.40
N ILE A 124 -0.75 -13.58 -6.18
CA ILE A 124 -1.54 -13.49 -4.94
C ILE A 124 -1.05 -12.27 -4.17
N PHE A 125 -1.99 -11.54 -3.54
CA PHE A 125 -1.67 -10.41 -2.68
C PHE A 125 -2.38 -10.54 -1.33
N ASP A 126 -1.63 -10.64 -0.23
CA ASP A 126 -2.17 -10.54 1.12
C ASP A 126 -2.21 -9.07 1.55
N ASN A 127 -3.42 -8.51 1.60
CA ASN A 127 -3.65 -7.11 1.94
C ASN A 127 -3.42 -6.77 3.42
N ARG A 128 -3.29 -7.76 4.31
CA ARG A 128 -3.03 -7.53 5.75
C ARG A 128 -1.57 -7.22 6.03
N ILE A 129 -0.68 -7.82 5.23
CA ILE A 129 0.77 -7.68 5.37
C ILE A 129 1.43 -7.05 4.14
N ALA A 130 0.62 -6.59 3.18
CA ALA A 130 1.06 -6.01 1.91
C ALA A 130 2.03 -6.92 1.11
N LEU A 131 1.86 -8.24 1.18
CA LEU A 131 2.77 -9.19 0.56
C LEU A 131 2.25 -9.64 -0.80
N PHE A 132 3.00 -9.34 -1.85
CA PHE A 132 2.79 -9.83 -3.19
C PHE A 132 3.63 -11.08 -3.44
N THR A 133 3.00 -12.13 -3.97
CA THR A 133 3.65 -13.40 -4.31
C THR A 133 3.26 -13.83 -5.71
N TRP A 134 4.24 -14.14 -6.54
CA TRP A 134 4.03 -14.71 -7.87
C TRP A 134 4.94 -15.93 -8.09
N GLN A 135 4.35 -17.12 -7.99
CA GLN A 135 5.09 -18.38 -7.89
C GLN A 135 5.73 -18.81 -9.21
N ASN A 136 5.00 -18.67 -10.32
CA ASN A 136 5.41 -19.12 -11.65
C ASN A 136 5.44 -17.92 -12.61
N PRO A 137 6.45 -17.03 -12.48
CA PRO A 137 6.55 -15.88 -13.35
C PRO A 137 6.73 -16.30 -14.79
N THR A 138 5.86 -15.80 -15.68
CA THR A 138 5.91 -16.15 -17.09
C THR A 138 6.84 -15.20 -17.80
N ALA A 139 7.94 -15.71 -18.35
CA ALA A 139 8.77 -14.95 -19.27
C ALA A 139 7.95 -14.62 -20.53
N ASN A 140 7.73 -13.32 -20.74
CA ASN A 140 7.21 -12.78 -21.98
C ASN A 140 8.06 -11.55 -22.32
N ASN A 141 8.08 -11.14 -23.59
CA ASN A 141 8.85 -9.96 -24.01
C ASN A 141 8.24 -8.64 -23.53
N ASN A 142 7.22 -8.70 -22.66
CA ASN A 142 6.49 -7.54 -22.17
C ASN A 142 6.90 -7.23 -20.73
N GLN A 143 6.84 -5.95 -20.40
CA GLN A 143 7.01 -5.51 -19.03
C GLN A 143 5.69 -5.70 -18.27
N ILE A 144 5.78 -6.22 -17.06
CA ILE A 144 4.62 -6.44 -16.20
C ILE A 144 4.60 -5.34 -15.16
N VAL A 145 3.49 -4.60 -15.10
CA VAL A 145 3.33 -3.52 -14.12
C VAL A 145 2.55 -4.06 -12.92
N VAL A 146 3.15 -4.00 -11.74
CA VAL A 146 2.49 -4.26 -10.45
C VAL A 146 2.19 -2.93 -9.80
N ARG A 147 0.91 -2.66 -9.48
CA ARG A 147 0.47 -1.41 -8.87
C ARG A 147 -0.25 -1.71 -7.56
N VAL A 148 0.27 -1.17 -6.45
CA VAL A 148 -0.30 -1.35 -5.11
C VAL A 148 -0.62 0.02 -4.51
N THR A 149 -1.79 0.14 -3.90
CA THR A 149 -2.16 1.34 -3.15
C THR A 149 -2.05 1.10 -1.66
N ALA A 150 -1.63 2.12 -0.92
CA ALA A 150 -1.69 2.18 0.54
C ALA A 150 -2.58 3.36 0.94
N GLN A 151 -3.53 3.12 1.84
CA GLN A 151 -4.48 4.11 2.29
C GLN A 151 -4.50 4.19 3.82
N ASP A 152 -4.28 5.38 4.37
CA ASP A 152 -4.41 5.57 5.82
C ASP A 152 -5.90 5.62 6.20
N MET A 153 -6.26 4.92 7.27
CA MET A 153 -7.67 4.80 7.68
C MET A 153 -8.18 5.98 8.55
N LYS A 154 -7.33 6.97 8.87
CA LYS A 154 -7.70 8.12 9.72
C LYS A 154 -8.16 9.30 8.88
N TYR A 155 -7.39 9.66 7.86
CA TYR A 155 -7.64 10.79 6.96
C TYR A 155 -7.87 10.37 5.51
N ASN A 156 -7.90 9.06 5.23
CA ASN A 156 -8.25 8.51 3.93
C ASN A 156 -7.27 8.94 2.81
N LEU A 157 -6.01 9.23 3.16
CA LEU A 157 -4.97 9.64 2.22
C LEU A 157 -4.42 8.41 1.50
N LEU A 158 -4.27 8.55 0.18
CA LEU A 158 -3.91 7.47 -0.71
C LEU A 158 -2.53 7.71 -1.32
N SER A 159 -1.70 6.68 -1.32
CA SER A 159 -0.48 6.61 -2.13
C SER A 159 -0.50 5.36 -3.01
N THR A 160 0.32 5.37 -4.06
CA THR A 160 0.44 4.28 -5.01
C THR A 160 1.90 4.02 -5.32
N HIS A 161 2.33 2.76 -5.21
CA HIS A 161 3.62 2.31 -5.72
C HIS A 161 3.41 1.54 -7.01
N GLU A 162 4.30 1.80 -7.97
CA GLU A 162 4.35 1.09 -9.24
C GLU A 162 5.71 0.42 -9.39
N LEU A 163 5.67 -0.89 -9.62
CA LEU A 163 6.84 -1.71 -9.88
C LEU A 163 6.72 -2.33 -11.28
N VAL A 164 7.76 -2.14 -12.09
CA VAL A 164 7.91 -2.82 -13.37
C VAL A 164 8.72 -4.10 -13.19
N ILE A 165 8.19 -5.24 -13.60
CA ILE A 165 8.87 -6.53 -13.55
C ILE A 165 9.20 -6.95 -14.98
N ASN A 166 10.49 -7.17 -15.24
CA ASN A 166 10.97 -7.80 -16.46
C ASN A 166 11.31 -9.25 -16.16
N VAL A 167 10.58 -10.18 -16.76
CA VAL A 167 10.81 -11.62 -16.58
C VAL A 167 11.55 -12.19 -17.78
N PHE A 168 12.76 -12.68 -17.58
CA PHE A 168 13.55 -13.33 -18.62
C PHE A 168 13.55 -14.85 -18.47
N ARG A 169 13.54 -15.56 -19.60
CA ARG A 169 13.66 -17.01 -19.60
C ARG A 169 15.09 -17.41 -19.23
N GLN A 170 15.24 -18.23 -18.20
CA GLN A 170 16.54 -18.81 -17.85
C GLN A 170 16.76 -20.13 -18.60
N VAL A 171 17.85 -20.20 -19.37
CA VAL A 171 18.27 -21.44 -20.06
C VAL A 171 19.25 -22.17 -19.15
N ILE A 172 18.88 -23.37 -18.70
CA ILE A 172 19.78 -24.24 -17.94
C ILE A 172 20.70 -24.95 -18.93
N ASN A 173 22.01 -24.64 -18.93
CA ASN A 173 22.99 -25.36 -19.74
C ASN A 173 23.23 -26.76 -19.13
N THR A 174 22.71 -27.80 -19.78
CA THR A 174 22.80 -29.21 -19.37
C THR A 174 24.13 -29.90 -19.76
N THR A 175 25.17 -29.16 -20.13
CA THR A 175 26.44 -29.72 -20.66
C THR A 175 27.32 -30.50 -19.65
N LEU A 176 26.86 -30.78 -18.43
CA LEU A 176 27.63 -31.50 -17.40
C LEU A 176 27.01 -32.82 -16.89
N ILE A 177 25.86 -33.24 -17.42
CA ILE A 177 25.19 -34.47 -16.93
C ILE A 177 25.58 -35.73 -17.76
N ASN A 178 26.09 -35.57 -18.99
CA ASN A 178 26.41 -36.71 -19.85
C ASN A 178 27.85 -37.25 -19.70
N SER A 179 28.67 -36.75 -18.79
CA SER A 179 30.06 -37.22 -18.60
C SER A 179 30.24 -38.24 -17.46
N ILE A 180 29.17 -38.66 -16.77
CA ILE A 180 29.26 -39.61 -15.64
C ILE A 180 28.79 -41.03 -16.00
N GLU A 181 28.08 -41.25 -17.11
CA GLU A 181 27.54 -42.58 -17.46
C GLU A 181 28.44 -43.47 -18.35
N SER A 182 29.65 -43.04 -18.73
CA SER A 182 30.50 -43.80 -19.68
C SER A 182 31.80 -44.34 -19.10
N SER A 183 31.81 -44.87 -17.88
CA SER A 183 33.02 -45.54 -17.35
C SER A 183 32.78 -46.75 -16.45
N HIS A 184 31.88 -47.67 -16.79
CA HIS A 184 31.96 -49.04 -16.25
C HIS A 184 31.56 -50.07 -17.33
N SER A 185 32.54 -50.54 -18.10
CA SER A 185 32.44 -51.78 -18.87
C SER A 185 33.62 -52.70 -18.53
N ASN A 186 33.25 -53.83 -17.94
CA ASN A 186 33.84 -55.17 -18.09
C ASN A 186 35.32 -55.40 -17.79
N THR A 187 35.57 -56.08 -16.67
CA THR A 187 36.59 -57.14 -16.63
C THR A 187 36.09 -58.34 -15.84
N ALA A 188 36.42 -59.52 -16.36
CA ALA A 188 35.83 -60.82 -16.07
C ALA A 188 36.23 -61.46 -14.73
N LEU A 189 35.43 -62.49 -14.39
CA LEU A 189 35.49 -63.46 -13.29
C LEU A 189 36.87 -64.12 -13.07
N PRO A 190 37.17 -64.59 -11.84
CA PRO A 190 37.15 -66.04 -11.64
C PRO A 190 36.53 -66.55 -10.32
N SER A 191 35.82 -67.67 -10.48
CA SER A 191 35.49 -68.82 -9.62
C SER A 191 35.60 -68.82 -8.07
N SER A 192 34.49 -69.30 -7.50
CA SER A 192 34.33 -70.32 -6.43
C SER A 192 34.40 -69.90 -4.95
N GLU A 193 33.25 -69.88 -4.27
CA GLU A 193 32.91 -70.88 -3.22
C GLU A 193 31.46 -70.74 -2.73
N THR A 194 30.88 -71.90 -2.42
CA THR A 194 29.53 -72.21 -1.91
C THR A 194 29.22 -71.57 -0.56
N MET A 195 27.94 -71.25 -0.27
CA MET A 195 27.07 -72.01 0.66
C MET A 195 25.85 -71.18 1.20
N GLN A 196 24.66 -71.71 0.92
CA GLN A 196 23.42 -71.79 1.73
C GLN A 196 22.56 -70.58 2.19
N ILE A 197 21.30 -70.68 1.74
CA ILE A 197 20.01 -70.71 2.48
C ILE A 197 19.52 -69.42 3.18
N GLY A 198 18.31 -69.00 2.78
CA GLY A 198 17.46 -68.10 3.56
C GLY A 198 16.20 -67.69 2.80
N THR A 199 15.15 -68.51 2.87
CA THR A 199 13.81 -68.29 2.31
C THR A 199 12.97 -67.27 3.08
N ASN A 200 11.93 -66.75 2.39
CA ASN A 200 10.60 -66.23 2.84
C ASN A 200 10.39 -64.75 2.42
N ALA A 201 9.54 -64.40 1.45
CA ALA A 201 8.09 -64.58 1.22
C ALA A 201 7.20 -63.49 1.86
N ALA A 202 6.12 -63.14 1.11
CA ALA A 202 4.98 -62.22 1.38
C ALA A 202 5.22 -60.76 0.94
N THR A 203 4.65 -60.19 -0.14
CA THR A 203 3.33 -60.22 -0.81
C THR A 203 2.29 -59.27 -0.19
N THR A 204 1.95 -58.20 -0.96
CA THR A 204 0.63 -57.50 -1.09
C THR A 204 0.04 -56.71 0.11
N LYS A 205 -0.82 -55.69 0.00
CA LYS A 205 -1.47 -54.89 -1.07
C LYS A 205 -2.12 -53.65 -0.40
N SER A 206 -2.41 -52.62 -1.21
CA SER A 206 -3.51 -51.62 -1.21
C SER A 206 -4.29 -51.27 0.09
N THR A 207 -4.69 -50.00 0.26
CA THR A 207 -5.90 -49.35 -0.32
C THR A 207 -6.25 -48.07 0.50
N GLU A 208 -6.56 -46.98 -0.19
CA GLU A 208 -7.37 -45.80 0.26
C GLU A 208 -8.84 -46.21 0.57
N PRO A 209 -9.73 -45.41 1.22
CA PRO A 209 -10.29 -44.16 0.64
C PRO A 209 -10.90 -43.07 1.59
N SER A 210 -11.18 -41.92 0.96
CA SER A 210 -12.24 -40.86 1.06
C SER A 210 -13.05 -40.48 2.32
N ASP A 211 -13.42 -39.17 2.34
CA ASP A 211 -14.70 -38.50 2.75
C ASP A 211 -14.41 -37.22 3.59
N GLY A 212 -15.08 -36.07 3.52
CA GLY A 212 -16.23 -35.54 2.76
C GLY A 212 -16.69 -34.15 3.29
N ILE A 213 -17.45 -33.43 2.46
CA ILE A 213 -18.65 -32.56 2.76
C ILE A 213 -18.51 -31.07 3.21
N ASN A 214 -19.20 -30.22 2.40
CA ASN A 214 -19.65 -28.80 2.50
C ASN A 214 -20.73 -28.51 3.56
N ILE A 215 -20.85 -27.26 4.12
CA ILE A 215 -22.12 -26.47 4.34
C ILE A 215 -21.85 -24.92 4.44
N PHE A 216 -22.71 -24.09 3.80
CA PHE A 216 -22.90 -22.60 3.70
C PHE A 216 -23.35 -21.86 5.01
N PRO A 217 -23.72 -20.52 5.13
CA PRO A 217 -24.14 -19.48 4.14
C PRO A 217 -23.76 -17.96 4.38
N SER A 218 -24.31 -17.11 3.49
CA SER A 218 -24.26 -15.64 3.26
C SER A 218 -24.97 -14.68 4.24
N THR A 219 -24.64 -13.37 4.15
CA THR A 219 -25.45 -12.08 4.20
C THR A 219 -24.67 -10.96 4.92
N LEU A 220 -24.88 -9.64 4.80
CA LEU A 220 -25.38 -8.64 3.83
C LEU A 220 -25.11 -7.25 4.49
N PHE A 221 -24.81 -6.22 3.68
CA PHE A 221 -24.56 -4.82 4.06
C PHE A 221 -25.74 -4.08 4.74
N MET A 222 -25.45 -3.10 5.61
CA MET A 222 -26.24 -1.86 5.72
C MET A 222 -25.39 -0.67 6.20
N ILE A 223 -25.61 0.48 5.55
CA ILE A 223 -24.99 1.81 5.73
C ILE A 223 -25.83 2.64 6.71
N ILE A 224 -25.19 3.40 7.60
CA ILE A 224 -25.63 4.73 8.06
C ILE A 224 -24.38 5.61 8.17
#